data_AF-A0A967ARM2-F1
#
_entry.id   AF-A0A967ARM2-F1
#
_cell.length_a   1.000
_cell.length_b   1.000
_cell.length_c   1.000
_cell.angle_alpha   90.00
_cell.angle_beta   90.00
_cell.angle_gamma   90.00
#
_symmetry.space_group_name_H-M   'P 1'
#
loop_
_entity.id
_entity.type
_entity.pdbx_description
1 polymer ?
#
loop_
_entity_poly.entity_id
_entity_poly.type
_entity_poly.pdbx_seq_one_letter_code
_entity_poly.pdbx_strand_id
1 'polypeptide(L)'
;MSKKYLIYPFLLGCILCCTSCFDILEEINMNQDGSGHMLVTFNLSKSKTKLASVMMLDSINGHKVPSEDDINEALKDVVDHLEKTKGISNIQNTKDFDDYIFTVSCDFKNIESVNGIFKDLIEKQNTKGATNFATQNFSYDGTTKTFQRHFNYDDSIKKSIYHLSREDRKVFEDASLIAIYRFDNPVKSVSNQQAKVSPNKKAVMLKVDALAFIMGEQNVANKIQLTN
;
A
#
# COMPACT_ATOMS: atom_id res chain seq x y z
N MET A 1 -13.90 -26.48 47.86
CA MET A 1 -14.76 -26.02 46.75
C MET A 1 -14.06 -24.89 46.03
N SER A 2 -13.27 -25.18 44.98
CA SER A 2 -12.35 -24.20 44.38
C SER A 2 -12.86 -23.68 43.03
N LYS A 3 -13.10 -22.37 43.01
CA LYS A 3 -13.02 -21.39 41.91
C LYS A 3 -12.87 -21.96 40.48
N LYS A 4 -13.98 -22.10 39.75
CA LYS A 4 -13.99 -22.39 38.29
C LYS A 4 -14.50 -21.24 37.41
N TYR A 5 -14.79 -20.06 37.96
CA TYR A 5 -15.48 -18.99 37.23
C TYR A 5 -14.60 -17.88 36.63
N LEU A 6 -13.27 -17.95 36.79
CA LEU A 6 -12.36 -16.88 36.33
C LEU A 6 -11.80 -17.06 34.91
N ILE A 7 -12.11 -18.17 34.23
CA ILE A 7 -11.57 -18.48 32.88
C ILE A 7 -12.45 -17.93 31.75
N TYR A 8 -13.75 -17.71 32.00
CA TYR A 8 -14.72 -17.24 30.99
C TYR A 8 -14.59 -15.76 30.55
N PRO A 9 -14.26 -14.76 31.41
CA PRO A 9 -14.13 -13.38 30.95
C PRO A 9 -12.84 -13.14 30.15
N PHE A 10 -11.80 -13.97 30.33
CA PHE A 10 -10.56 -13.89 29.56
C PHE A 10 -10.77 -14.38 28.11
N LEU A 11 -11.54 -15.46 27.92
CA LEU A 11 -11.88 -15.96 26.58
C LEU A 11 -12.78 -14.99 25.80
N LEU A 12 -13.71 -14.28 26.47
CA LEU A 12 -14.59 -13.30 25.84
C LEU A 12 -13.83 -12.01 25.42
N GLY A 13 -12.78 -11.65 26.15
CA GLY A 13 -11.89 -10.53 25.79
C GLY A 13 -11.04 -10.79 24.55
N CYS A 14 -10.57 -12.03 24.34
CA CYS A 14 -9.76 -12.40 23.17
C CYS A 14 -10.52 -12.36 21.84
N ILE A 15 -11.85 -12.58 21.86
CA ILE A 15 -12.68 -12.56 20.63
C ILE A 15 -12.87 -11.13 20.08
N LEU A 16 -12.66 -10.10 20.92
CA LEU A 16 -12.78 -8.69 20.53
C LEU A 16 -11.49 -8.11 19.90
N CYS A 17 -10.40 -8.88 19.85
CA CYS A 17 -9.11 -8.41 19.32
C CYS A 17 -8.85 -8.78 17.85
N CYS A 18 -9.81 -9.41 17.15
CA CYS A 18 -9.69 -9.67 15.72
C CYS A 18 -10.08 -8.43 14.91
N THR A 19 -9.31 -7.35 15.03
CA THR A 19 -9.49 -6.18 14.17
C THR A 19 -9.09 -6.54 12.74
N SER A 20 -9.89 -6.13 11.77
CA SER A 20 -9.50 -6.22 10.36
C SER A 20 -8.43 -5.17 10.12
N CYS A 21 -7.21 -5.63 9.87
CA CYS A 21 -6.03 -4.82 9.63
C CYS A 21 -5.33 -5.33 8.36
N PHE A 22 -4.96 -4.41 7.47
CA PHE A 22 -4.09 -4.69 6.33
C PHE A 22 -3.04 -3.58 6.21
N ASP A 23 -1.84 -3.96 5.77
CA ASP A 23 -0.78 -3.03 5.44
C ASP A 23 -0.54 -3.07 3.92
N ILE A 24 -0.47 -1.90 3.29
CA ILE A 24 0.04 -1.76 1.91
C ILE A 24 1.46 -1.25 2.02
N LEU A 25 2.43 -2.05 1.56
CA LEU A 25 3.84 -1.66 1.53
C LEU A 25 4.23 -1.30 0.10
N GLU A 26 4.71 -0.08 -0.09
CA GLU A 26 5.29 0.42 -1.34
C GLU A 26 6.80 0.56 -1.13
N GLU A 27 7.58 -0.24 -1.86
CA GLU A 27 9.02 -0.24 -1.77
C GLU A 27 9.65 0.17 -3.10
N ILE A 28 10.62 1.08 -3.06
CA ILE A 28 11.47 1.43 -4.20
C ILE A 28 12.93 1.33 -3.78
N ASN A 29 13.70 0.52 -4.49
CA ASN A 29 15.15 0.51 -4.43
C ASN A 29 15.65 1.25 -5.67
N MET A 30 16.21 2.45 -5.47
CA MET A 30 16.61 3.37 -6.54
C MET A 30 18.13 3.33 -6.74
N ASN A 31 18.56 3.05 -7.96
CA ASN A 31 19.95 3.13 -8.39
C ASN A 31 20.34 4.58 -8.71
N GLN A 32 21.64 4.86 -8.75
CA GLN A 32 22.15 6.22 -9.02
C GLN A 32 21.74 6.79 -10.38
N ASP A 33 21.59 5.93 -11.40
CA ASP A 33 21.21 6.28 -12.77
C ASP A 33 19.70 6.52 -12.95
N GLY A 34 18.92 6.35 -11.88
CA GLY A 34 17.47 6.52 -11.86
C GLY A 34 16.68 5.26 -12.19
N SER A 35 17.34 4.16 -12.56
CA SER A 35 16.71 2.83 -12.64
C SER A 35 16.51 2.23 -11.26
N GLY A 36 15.81 1.10 -11.18
CA GLY A 36 15.66 0.43 -9.89
C GLY A 36 14.63 -0.69 -9.90
N HIS A 37 14.21 -1.05 -8.69
CA HIS A 37 13.25 -2.11 -8.43
C HIS A 37 12.11 -1.57 -7.57
N MET A 38 10.87 -1.88 -7.95
CA MET A 38 9.67 -1.59 -7.19
C MET A 38 9.04 -2.89 -6.70
N LEU A 39 8.58 -2.91 -5.45
CA LEU A 39 7.80 -3.98 -4.85
C LEU A 39 6.60 -3.38 -4.13
N VAL A 40 5.40 -3.88 -4.44
CA VAL A 40 4.18 -3.59 -3.71
C VAL A 40 3.73 -4.86 -3.01
N THR A 41 3.51 -4.77 -1.69
CA THR A 41 2.97 -5.87 -0.89
C THR A 41 1.61 -5.48 -0.31
N PHE A 42 0.61 -6.33 -0.55
CA PHE A 42 -0.66 -6.30 0.14
C PHE A 42 -0.60 -7.35 1.25
N ASN A 43 -0.38 -6.89 2.49
CA ASN A 43 -0.23 -7.75 3.64
C ASN A 43 -1.51 -7.73 4.48
N LEU A 44 -2.28 -8.81 4.44
CA LEU A 44 -3.48 -9.00 5.26
C LEU A 44 -3.30 -10.05 6.35
N SER A 45 -2.06 -10.47 6.63
CA SER A 45 -1.76 -11.55 7.57
C SER A 45 -2.30 -11.34 8.99
N LYS A 46 -2.38 -10.08 9.45
CA LYS A 46 -3.01 -9.73 10.74
C LYS A 46 -4.49 -10.11 10.79
N SER A 47 -5.14 -10.17 9.63
CA SER A 47 -6.54 -10.57 9.46
C SER A 47 -6.71 -12.03 9.02
N LYS A 48 -5.63 -12.84 8.94
CA LYS A 48 -5.62 -14.20 8.38
C LYS A 48 -6.80 -15.07 8.84
N THR A 49 -6.98 -15.22 10.16
CA THR A 49 -8.03 -16.09 10.72
C THR A 49 -9.44 -15.61 10.34
N LYS A 50 -9.65 -14.29 10.34
CA LYS A 50 -10.91 -13.68 9.93
C LYS A 50 -11.14 -13.89 8.44
N LEU A 51 -10.13 -13.65 7.62
CA LEU A 51 -10.21 -13.82 6.16
C LEU A 51 -10.48 -15.27 5.77
N ALA A 52 -9.80 -16.23 6.40
CA ALA A 52 -10.07 -17.66 6.19
C ALA A 52 -11.55 -18.02 6.42
N SER A 53 -12.16 -17.42 7.45
CA SER A 53 -13.59 -17.62 7.71
C SER A 53 -14.48 -16.89 6.71
N VAL A 54 -14.11 -15.68 6.29
CA VAL A 54 -14.86 -14.89 5.30
C VAL A 54 -14.84 -15.56 3.92
N MET A 55 -13.69 -16.10 3.49
CA MET A 55 -13.51 -16.78 2.20
C MET A 55 -14.38 -18.03 2.05
N MET A 56 -14.90 -18.60 3.15
CA MET A 56 -15.85 -19.72 3.15
C MET A 56 -17.31 -19.28 2.99
N LEU A 57 -17.60 -17.98 3.03
CA LEU A 57 -18.95 -17.44 2.92
C LEU A 57 -19.24 -17.00 1.48
N ASP A 58 -20.49 -17.09 1.05
CA ASP A 58 -20.91 -16.52 -0.24
C ASP A 58 -20.94 -14.98 -0.21
N SER A 59 -21.30 -14.39 0.94
CA SER A 59 -21.41 -12.94 1.12
C SER A 59 -21.16 -12.47 2.56
N ILE A 60 -20.74 -11.22 2.71
CA ILE A 60 -20.54 -10.51 3.99
C ILE A 60 -20.99 -9.06 3.85
N ASN A 61 -21.78 -8.55 4.82
CA ASN A 61 -22.35 -7.19 4.79
C ASN A 61 -23.10 -6.84 3.48
N GLY A 62 -23.68 -7.84 2.80
CA GLY A 62 -24.35 -7.65 1.51
C GLY A 62 -23.41 -7.60 0.29
N HIS A 63 -22.10 -7.77 0.48
CA HIS A 63 -21.11 -7.89 -0.59
C HIS A 63 -20.78 -9.35 -0.87
N LYS A 64 -20.67 -9.74 -2.13
CA LYS A 64 -20.19 -11.07 -2.52
C LYS A 64 -18.72 -11.22 -2.10
N VAL A 65 -18.38 -12.33 -1.47
CA VAL A 65 -16.98 -12.65 -1.15
C VAL A 65 -16.28 -13.10 -2.44
N PRO A 66 -15.10 -12.54 -2.78
CA PRO A 66 -14.34 -12.97 -3.94
C PRO A 66 -13.79 -14.38 -3.73
N SER A 67 -13.81 -15.18 -4.79
CA SER A 67 -13.10 -16.46 -4.85
C SER A 67 -11.60 -16.26 -5.05
N GLU A 68 -10.80 -17.30 -4.85
CA GLU A 68 -9.38 -17.27 -5.21
C GLU A 68 -9.18 -17.00 -6.71
N ASP A 69 -10.07 -17.49 -7.57
CA ASP A 69 -10.05 -17.23 -9.01
C ASP A 69 -10.28 -15.75 -9.32
N ASP A 70 -11.24 -15.09 -8.64
CA ASP A 70 -11.47 -13.65 -8.78
C ASP A 70 -10.20 -12.85 -8.39
N ILE A 71 -9.52 -13.26 -7.31
CA ILE A 71 -8.26 -12.63 -6.86
C ILE A 71 -7.13 -12.91 -7.85
N ASN A 72 -7.07 -14.12 -8.39
CA ASN A 72 -6.07 -14.52 -9.38
C ASN A 72 -6.21 -13.72 -10.68
N GLU A 73 -7.44 -13.49 -11.14
CA GLU A 73 -7.76 -12.67 -12.30
C GLU A 73 -7.37 -11.21 -12.06
N ALA A 74 -7.73 -10.64 -10.90
CA ALA A 74 -7.35 -9.28 -10.55
C ALA A 74 -5.81 -9.08 -10.54
N LEU A 75 -5.06 -10.04 -10.01
CA LEU A 75 -3.59 -9.99 -10.03
C LEU A 75 -3.02 -10.16 -11.44
N LYS A 76 -3.63 -11.02 -12.26
CA LYS A 76 -3.24 -11.18 -13.66
C LYS A 76 -3.43 -9.87 -14.43
N ASP A 77 -4.54 -9.18 -14.22
CA ASP A 77 -4.81 -7.87 -14.83
C ASP A 77 -3.73 -6.83 -14.49
N VAL A 78 -3.23 -6.84 -13.25
CA VAL A 78 -2.11 -5.98 -12.84
C VAL A 78 -0.82 -6.38 -13.57
N VAL A 79 -0.49 -7.66 -13.63
CA VAL A 79 0.72 -8.14 -14.32
C VAL A 79 0.67 -7.82 -15.82
N ASP A 80 -0.43 -8.13 -16.48
CA ASP A 80 -0.63 -7.84 -17.92
C ASP A 80 -0.54 -6.33 -18.22
N HIS A 81 -0.89 -5.48 -17.25
CA HIS A 81 -0.71 -4.03 -17.33
C HIS A 81 0.76 -3.62 -17.23
N LEU A 82 1.49 -4.18 -16.26
CA LEU A 82 2.92 -3.94 -16.10
C LEU A 82 3.73 -4.38 -17.32
N GLU A 83 3.39 -5.52 -17.93
CA GLU A 83 4.06 -6.04 -19.13
C GLU A 83 3.97 -5.09 -20.33
N LYS A 84 2.88 -4.31 -20.41
CA LYS A 84 2.64 -3.33 -21.49
C LYS A 84 3.28 -1.98 -21.20
N THR A 85 3.71 -1.73 -19.97
CA THR A 85 4.23 -0.44 -19.54
C THR A 85 5.69 -0.26 -19.99
N LYS A 86 5.95 0.78 -20.79
CA LYS A 86 7.29 1.01 -21.35
C LYS A 86 8.34 1.27 -20.25
N GLY A 87 9.43 0.50 -20.31
CA GLY A 87 10.55 0.62 -19.38
C GLY A 87 10.33 -0.13 -18.06
N ILE A 88 9.29 -0.95 -17.97
CA ILE A 88 9.10 -1.95 -16.92
C ILE A 88 9.58 -3.32 -17.44
N SER A 89 10.19 -4.12 -16.56
CA SER A 89 10.71 -5.46 -16.87
C SER A 89 10.80 -6.32 -15.62
N ASN A 90 11.20 -7.59 -15.76
CA ASN A 90 11.40 -8.53 -14.65
C ASN A 90 10.22 -8.55 -13.66
N ILE A 91 9.01 -8.64 -14.21
CA ILE A 91 7.79 -8.63 -13.42
C ILE A 91 7.66 -9.97 -12.69
N GLN A 92 7.39 -9.90 -11.39
CA GLN A 92 7.17 -11.07 -10.55
C GLN A 92 5.99 -10.78 -9.63
N ASN A 93 5.29 -11.83 -9.24
CA ASN A 93 4.21 -11.72 -8.27
C ASN A 93 4.17 -12.98 -7.41
N THR A 94 3.82 -12.81 -6.14
CA THR A 94 3.58 -13.94 -5.22
C THR A 94 2.14 -13.90 -4.73
N LYS A 95 1.60 -15.09 -4.47
CA LYS A 95 0.26 -15.28 -3.94
C LYS A 95 0.35 -16.26 -2.79
N ASP A 96 0.17 -15.76 -1.58
CA ASP A 96 0.11 -16.57 -0.38
C ASP A 96 -1.31 -16.48 0.18
N PHE A 97 -2.14 -17.48 -0.16
CA PHE A 97 -3.52 -17.58 0.34
C PHE A 97 -3.58 -18.15 1.76
N ASP A 98 -2.49 -18.74 2.25
CA ASP A 98 -2.42 -19.24 3.62
C ASP A 98 -2.21 -18.06 4.59
N ASP A 99 -1.27 -17.17 4.31
CA ASP A 99 -0.97 -15.99 5.12
C ASP A 99 -1.64 -14.71 4.61
N TYR A 100 -2.37 -14.77 3.49
CA TYR A 100 -2.99 -13.62 2.83
C TYR A 100 -1.99 -12.48 2.57
N ILE A 101 -0.86 -12.83 1.97
CA ILE A 101 0.19 -11.90 1.57
C ILE A 101 0.37 -12.00 0.05
N PHE A 102 0.15 -10.89 -0.64
CA PHE A 102 0.26 -10.82 -2.09
C PHE A 102 1.30 -9.78 -2.46
N THR A 103 2.16 -10.10 -3.43
CA THR A 103 3.18 -9.17 -3.90
C THR A 103 3.13 -9.02 -5.41
N VAL A 104 3.50 -7.82 -5.88
CA VAL A 104 3.83 -7.57 -7.28
C VAL A 104 5.09 -6.72 -7.29
N SER A 105 6.08 -7.14 -8.07
CA SER A 105 7.36 -6.44 -8.21
C SER A 105 7.76 -6.30 -9.67
N CYS A 106 8.57 -5.30 -9.97
CA CYS A 106 9.16 -5.11 -11.28
C CYS A 106 10.44 -4.27 -11.21
N ASP A 107 11.29 -4.43 -12.21
CA ASP A 107 12.40 -3.52 -12.46
C ASP A 107 11.94 -2.39 -13.38
N PHE A 108 12.37 -1.16 -13.10
CA PHE A 108 12.08 0.02 -13.89
C PHE A 108 13.36 0.66 -14.42
N LYS A 109 13.31 1.14 -15.66
CA LYS A 109 14.44 1.81 -16.32
C LYS A 109 14.71 3.20 -15.78
N ASN A 110 13.66 3.93 -15.43
CA ASN A 110 13.71 5.24 -14.78
C ASN A 110 12.44 5.48 -13.96
N ILE A 111 12.45 6.51 -13.12
CA ILE A 111 11.29 6.81 -12.26
C ILE A 111 10.04 7.23 -13.06
N GLU A 112 10.21 7.73 -14.27
CA GLU A 112 9.10 8.07 -15.17
C GLU A 112 8.33 6.81 -15.59
N SER A 113 9.00 5.67 -15.78
CA SER A 113 8.34 4.38 -16.03
C SER A 113 7.42 3.98 -14.88
N VAL A 114 7.80 4.27 -13.63
CA VAL A 114 6.94 4.04 -12.46
C VAL A 114 5.68 4.90 -12.51
N ASN A 115 5.81 6.18 -12.86
CA ASN A 115 4.63 7.05 -13.04
C ASN A 115 3.69 6.57 -14.15
N GLY A 116 4.24 5.95 -15.21
CA GLY A 116 3.46 5.30 -16.27
C GLY A 116 2.51 4.22 -15.74
N ILE A 117 2.96 3.41 -14.77
CA ILE A 117 2.14 2.38 -14.13
C ILE A 117 0.88 3.02 -13.51
N PHE A 118 1.07 4.04 -12.67
CA PHE A 118 -0.02 4.68 -11.94
C PHE A 118 -0.94 5.47 -12.85
N LYS A 119 -0.40 6.17 -13.86
CA LYS A 119 -1.19 6.95 -14.81
C LYS A 119 -2.29 6.10 -15.44
N ASP A 120 -1.91 4.99 -16.05
CA ASP A 120 -2.84 4.16 -16.80
C ASP A 120 -3.88 3.49 -15.88
N LEU A 121 -3.48 3.11 -14.65
CA LEU A 121 -4.40 2.59 -13.64
C LEU A 121 -5.41 3.66 -13.17
N ILE A 122 -4.94 4.88 -12.90
CA ILE A 122 -5.79 6.00 -12.51
C ILE A 122 -6.76 6.34 -13.64
N GLU A 123 -6.31 6.40 -14.89
CA GLU A 123 -7.16 6.69 -16.05
C GLU A 123 -8.21 5.59 -16.28
N LYS A 124 -7.83 4.31 -16.13
CA LYS A 124 -8.76 3.16 -16.22
C LYS A 124 -9.83 3.18 -15.12
N GLN A 125 -9.53 3.72 -13.95
CA GLN A 125 -10.49 3.80 -12.83
C GLN A 125 -11.30 5.11 -12.85
N ASN A 126 -10.72 6.20 -13.34
CA ASN A 126 -11.33 7.53 -13.39
C ASN A 126 -12.09 7.77 -14.70
N THR A 127 -12.77 6.75 -15.25
CA THR A 127 -13.43 6.80 -16.57
C THR A 127 -14.52 7.88 -16.69
N LYS A 128 -15.04 8.36 -15.56
CA LYS A 128 -16.06 9.42 -15.49
C LYS A 128 -15.50 10.80 -15.12
N GLY A 129 -14.17 10.94 -15.00
CA GLY A 129 -13.53 12.20 -14.60
C GLY A 129 -13.96 12.70 -13.21
N ALA A 130 -14.27 11.77 -12.31
CA ALA A 130 -14.81 12.08 -10.99
C ALA A 130 -13.73 12.56 -9.99
N THR A 131 -12.46 12.39 -10.33
CA THR A 131 -11.31 12.73 -9.49
C THR A 131 -10.26 13.51 -10.28
N ASN A 132 -9.45 14.33 -9.60
CA ASN A 132 -8.33 15.06 -10.20
C ASN A 132 -6.98 14.47 -9.76
N PHE A 133 -6.91 13.14 -9.62
CA PHE A 133 -5.69 12.49 -9.13
C PHE A 133 -4.49 12.77 -10.04
N ALA A 134 -3.39 13.18 -9.41
CA ALA A 134 -2.13 13.40 -10.10
C ALA A 134 -1.57 12.08 -10.63
N THR A 135 -1.12 12.09 -11.88
CA THR A 135 -0.50 10.92 -12.53
C THR A 135 1.01 10.88 -12.28
N GLN A 136 1.62 12.01 -11.91
CA GLN A 136 3.00 12.08 -11.48
C GLN A 136 3.11 11.85 -9.97
N ASN A 137 3.48 10.63 -9.60
CA ASN A 137 3.61 10.19 -8.21
C ASN A 137 5.04 10.32 -7.70
N PHE A 138 6.03 10.25 -8.59
CA PHE A 138 7.44 10.25 -8.24
C PHE A 138 8.26 11.16 -9.16
N SER A 139 9.40 11.63 -8.68
CA SER A 139 10.46 12.19 -9.52
C SER A 139 11.82 11.93 -8.91
N TYR A 140 12.84 11.87 -9.74
CA TYR A 140 14.22 11.73 -9.34
C TYR A 140 15.09 12.62 -10.24
N ASP A 141 15.87 13.49 -9.62
CA ASP A 141 16.87 14.30 -10.29
C ASP A 141 18.25 13.78 -9.88
N GLY A 142 18.91 13.10 -10.82
CA GLY A 142 20.26 12.55 -10.62
C GLY A 142 21.36 13.60 -10.50
N THR A 143 21.11 14.85 -10.94
CA THR A 143 22.05 15.98 -10.84
C THR A 143 21.99 16.60 -9.45
N THR A 144 20.79 16.90 -8.97
CA THR A 144 20.59 17.45 -7.61
C THR A 144 20.49 16.37 -6.54
N LYS A 145 20.53 15.08 -6.93
CA LYS A 145 20.42 13.91 -6.04
C LYS A 145 19.17 13.96 -5.18
N THR A 146 18.05 14.35 -5.79
CA THR A 146 16.75 14.53 -5.12
C THR A 146 15.76 13.50 -5.61
N PHE A 147 15.24 12.68 -4.69
CA PHE A 147 14.06 11.84 -4.92
C PHE A 147 12.84 12.49 -4.28
N GLN A 148 11.68 12.41 -4.93
CA GLN A 148 10.44 12.96 -4.39
C GLN A 148 9.27 12.01 -4.64
N ARG A 149 8.56 11.67 -3.56
CA ARG A 149 7.19 11.15 -3.59
C ARG A 149 6.25 12.35 -3.60
N HIS A 150 5.57 12.58 -4.71
CA HIS A 150 4.55 13.60 -4.86
C HIS A 150 3.22 13.08 -4.33
N PHE A 151 2.45 13.96 -3.71
CA PHE A 151 1.07 13.69 -3.36
C PHE A 151 0.34 15.01 -3.12
N ASN A 152 -0.82 15.17 -3.75
CA ASN A 152 -1.75 16.27 -3.52
C ASN A 152 -3.06 15.66 -3.05
N TYR A 153 -3.53 16.09 -1.88
CA TYR A 153 -4.78 15.60 -1.34
C TYR A 153 -5.98 16.12 -2.15
N ASP A 154 -6.97 15.26 -2.36
CA ASP A 154 -8.22 15.57 -3.05
C ASP A 154 -9.39 15.16 -2.13
N ASP A 155 -10.31 16.09 -1.84
CA ASP A 155 -11.46 15.86 -0.96
C ASP A 155 -12.38 14.73 -1.44
N SER A 156 -12.33 14.35 -2.71
CA SER A 156 -13.05 13.18 -3.24
C SER A 156 -12.62 11.88 -2.55
N ILE A 157 -11.38 11.79 -2.06
CA ILE A 157 -10.89 10.64 -1.27
C ILE A 157 -11.74 10.49 0.00
N LYS A 158 -11.93 11.58 0.76
CA LYS A 158 -12.78 11.57 1.96
C LYS A 158 -14.25 11.36 1.61
N LYS A 159 -14.74 11.89 0.49
CA LYS A 159 -16.13 11.62 0.08
C LYS A 159 -16.35 10.13 -0.22
N SER A 160 -15.34 9.44 -0.78
CA SER A 160 -15.44 8.01 -1.12
C SER A 160 -15.78 7.14 0.11
N ILE A 161 -15.17 7.42 1.27
CA ILE A 161 -15.41 6.62 2.48
C ILE A 161 -16.82 6.82 3.06
N TYR A 162 -17.47 7.95 2.75
CA TYR A 162 -18.82 8.22 3.23
C TYR A 162 -19.90 7.41 2.52
N HIS A 163 -19.58 6.82 1.36
CA HIS A 163 -20.47 5.87 0.69
C HIS A 163 -20.46 4.48 1.32
N LEU A 164 -19.48 4.18 2.20
CA LEU A 164 -19.39 2.90 2.88
C LEU A 164 -20.29 2.86 4.13
N SER A 165 -20.80 1.67 4.46
CA SER A 165 -21.47 1.39 5.73
C SER A 165 -20.52 1.60 6.90
N ARG A 166 -21.05 1.76 8.12
CA ARG A 166 -20.20 1.92 9.32
C ARG A 166 -19.31 0.68 9.51
N GLU A 167 -19.86 -0.50 9.27
CA GLU A 167 -19.18 -1.79 9.39
C GLU A 167 -18.04 -1.91 8.39
N ASP A 168 -18.24 -1.49 7.13
CA ASP A 168 -17.22 -1.55 6.10
C ASP A 168 -16.10 -0.52 6.33
N ARG A 169 -16.38 0.60 7.00
CA ARG A 169 -15.35 1.58 7.37
C ARG A 169 -14.35 1.06 8.40
N LYS A 170 -14.76 0.10 9.24
CA LYS A 170 -13.89 -0.45 10.30
C LYS A 170 -12.66 -1.17 9.75
N VAL A 171 -12.68 -1.60 8.49
CA VAL A 171 -11.51 -2.25 7.86
C VAL A 171 -10.31 -1.32 7.72
N PHE A 172 -10.52 0.00 7.80
CA PHE A 172 -9.47 1.00 7.71
C PHE A 172 -8.90 1.43 9.08
N GLU A 173 -9.58 1.10 10.19
CA GLU A 173 -9.23 1.61 11.55
C GLU A 173 -7.81 1.28 11.98
N ASP A 174 -7.29 0.12 11.58
CA ASP A 174 -5.92 -0.30 11.89
C ASP A 174 -5.05 -0.45 10.62
N ALA A 175 -5.58 -0.05 9.45
CA ALA A 175 -4.85 -0.22 8.20
C ALA A 175 -3.75 0.83 8.04
N SER A 176 -2.68 0.50 7.30
CA SER A 176 -1.58 1.43 7.09
C SER A 176 -1.04 1.39 5.67
N LEU A 177 -0.61 2.56 5.19
CA LEU A 177 0.31 2.68 4.05
C LEU A 177 1.74 2.81 4.58
N ILE A 178 2.65 2.00 4.06
CA ILE A 178 4.06 2.00 4.45
C ILE A 178 4.90 2.19 3.20
N ALA A 179 5.58 3.34 3.09
CA ALA A 179 6.52 3.62 2.03
C ALA A 179 7.96 3.36 2.51
N ILE A 180 8.72 2.56 1.78
CA ILE A 180 10.14 2.29 2.07
C ILE A 180 10.97 2.57 0.82
N TYR A 181 11.81 3.59 0.88
CA TYR A 181 12.67 3.98 -0.23
C TYR A 181 14.13 3.77 0.14
N ARG A 182 14.85 3.00 -0.69
CA ARG A 182 16.27 2.67 -0.50
C ARG A 182 17.11 3.27 -1.61
N PHE A 183 18.31 3.72 -1.26
CA PHE A 183 19.19 4.48 -2.13
C PHE A 183 20.64 4.04 -1.97
N ASP A 184 21.38 4.05 -3.08
CA ASP A 184 22.83 3.85 -3.07
C ASP A 184 23.57 5.02 -2.41
N ASN A 185 23.09 6.25 -2.57
CA ASN A 185 23.66 7.42 -1.91
C ASN A 185 23.04 7.59 -0.51
N PRO A 186 23.85 7.96 0.50
CA PRO A 186 23.32 8.29 1.83
C PRO A 186 22.24 9.38 1.78
N VAL A 187 21.20 9.20 2.59
CA VAL A 187 20.14 10.18 2.82
C VAL A 187 20.70 11.32 3.68
N LYS A 188 20.58 12.54 3.15
CA LYS A 188 20.97 13.78 3.82
C LYS A 188 19.82 14.36 4.64
N SER A 189 18.62 14.44 4.05
CA SER A 189 17.44 14.99 4.70
C SER A 189 16.14 14.49 4.06
N VAL A 190 15.05 14.58 4.82
CA VAL A 190 13.69 14.26 4.39
C VAL A 190 12.78 15.45 4.72
N SER A 191 11.75 15.71 3.91
CA SER A 191 10.80 16.81 4.18
C SER A 191 9.62 16.37 5.05
N ASN A 192 9.24 15.09 5.01
CA ASN A 192 8.15 14.58 5.82
C ASN A 192 8.64 14.28 7.25
N GLN A 193 8.05 14.94 8.25
CA GLN A 193 8.47 14.83 9.65
C GLN A 193 8.17 13.47 10.28
N GLN A 194 7.23 12.70 9.73
CA GLN A 194 6.92 11.35 10.18
C GLN A 194 7.86 10.29 9.57
N ALA A 195 8.64 10.67 8.56
CA ALA A 195 9.59 9.76 7.92
C ALA A 195 10.80 9.48 8.83
N LYS A 196 11.22 8.22 8.84
CA LYS A 196 12.36 7.73 9.62
C LYS A 196 13.49 7.36 8.67
N VAL A 197 14.67 7.90 8.91
CA VAL A 197 15.88 7.52 8.19
C VAL A 197 16.56 6.38 8.95
N SER A 198 16.91 5.31 8.24
CA SER A 198 17.66 4.17 8.79
C SER A 198 19.03 4.59 9.34
N PRO A 199 19.61 3.84 10.31
CA PRO A 199 20.90 4.18 10.92
C PRO A 199 22.07 4.27 9.92
N ASN A 200 22.09 3.42 8.89
CA ASN A 200 23.09 3.45 7.83
C ASN A 200 22.84 4.54 6.76
N LYS A 201 21.74 5.30 6.91
CA LYS A 201 21.28 6.36 6.01
C LYS A 201 21.00 5.88 4.58
N LYS A 202 20.72 4.59 4.35
CA LYS A 202 20.44 4.06 2.99
C LYS A 202 18.96 3.83 2.72
N ALA A 203 18.11 4.02 3.71
CA ALA A 203 16.68 3.84 3.60
C ALA A 203 15.90 4.92 4.37
N VAL A 204 14.74 5.29 3.81
CA VAL A 204 13.71 6.11 4.44
C VAL A 204 12.44 5.28 4.52
N MET A 205 11.83 5.21 5.72
CA MET A 205 10.52 4.60 5.92
C MET A 205 9.52 5.67 6.35
N LEU A 206 8.35 5.70 5.74
CA LEU A 206 7.21 6.50 6.18
C LEU A 206 6.02 5.56 6.39
N LYS A 207 5.44 5.57 7.59
CA LYS A 207 4.21 4.85 7.89
C LYS A 207 3.10 5.86 8.09
N VAL A 208 2.01 5.69 7.37
CA VAL A 208 0.81 6.53 7.40
C VAL A 208 -0.38 5.68 7.78
N ASP A 209 -1.20 6.16 8.71
CA ASP A 209 -2.47 5.53 9.06
C ASP A 209 -3.48 5.71 7.91
N ALA A 210 -4.17 4.63 7.52
CA ALA A 210 -5.06 4.66 6.36
C ALA A 210 -6.25 5.62 6.55
N LEU A 211 -6.86 5.67 7.75
CA LEU A 211 -7.94 6.61 8.02
C LEU A 211 -7.43 8.05 8.04
N ALA A 212 -6.31 8.31 8.70
CA ALA A 212 -5.71 9.64 8.72
C ALA A 212 -5.34 10.12 7.31
N PHE A 213 -4.85 9.22 6.44
CA PHE A 213 -4.62 9.50 5.02
C PHE A 213 -5.92 9.86 4.30
N ILE A 214 -6.95 9.03 4.43
CA ILE A 214 -8.25 9.25 3.79
C ILE A 214 -8.88 10.57 4.23
N MET A 215 -8.76 10.91 5.51
CA MET A 215 -9.31 12.15 6.08
C MET A 215 -8.48 13.40 5.76
N GLY A 216 -7.30 13.24 5.14
CA GLY A 216 -6.39 14.33 4.77
C GLY A 216 -5.52 14.85 5.91
N GLU A 217 -5.44 14.12 7.02
CA GLU A 217 -4.68 14.47 8.22
C GLU A 217 -3.20 14.06 8.09
N GLN A 218 -2.93 13.01 7.32
CA GLN A 218 -1.58 12.54 6.99
C GLN A 218 -1.44 12.34 5.49
N ASN A 219 -0.20 12.35 4.99
CA ASN A 219 0.07 12.08 3.58
C ASN A 219 1.44 11.42 3.35
N VAL A 220 1.63 10.89 2.15
CA VAL A 220 2.85 10.21 1.71
C VAL A 220 3.87 11.14 1.05
N ALA A 221 3.57 12.44 0.90
CA ALA A 221 4.46 13.36 0.22
C ALA A 221 5.79 13.45 0.97
N ASN A 222 6.91 13.26 0.26
CA ASN A 222 8.22 13.31 0.87
C ASN A 222 9.28 13.66 -0.16
N LYS A 223 10.07 14.70 0.10
CA LYS A 223 11.26 15.05 -0.63
C LYS A 223 12.48 14.55 0.12
N ILE A 224 13.25 13.70 -0.51
CA ILE A 224 14.43 13.04 0.04
C ILE A 224 15.64 13.57 -0.70
N GLN A 225 16.50 14.28 0.02
CA GLN A 225 17.79 14.74 -0.48
C GLN A 225 18.83 13.68 -0.16
N LEU A 226 19.56 13.24 -1.18
CA LEU A 226 20.71 12.35 -1.03
C LEU A 226 22.00 13.18 -1.03
N THR A 227 23.08 12.62 -0.49
CA THR A 227 24.41 13.22 -0.61
C THR A 227 24.96 13.03 -2.02
N ASN A 228 25.77 13.98 -2.48
CA ASN A 228 26.55 13.84 -3.70
C ASN A 228 27.55 12.68 -3.59
#